data_AF-A0A1B0GQG2-F1
#
_entry.id   AF-A0A1B0GQG2-F1
#
_cell.length_a   1.000
_cell.length_b   1.000
_cell.length_c   1.000
_cell.angle_alpha   90.00
_cell.angle_beta   90.00
_cell.angle_gamma   90.00
#
_symmetry.space_group_name_H-M   'P 1'
#
loop_
_entity.id
_entity.type
_entity.pdbx_description
1 polymer ?
#
loop_
_entity_poly.entity_id
_entity_poly.type
_entity_poly.pdbx_seq_one_letter_code
_entity_poly.pdbx_strand_id
1 'polypeptide(L)'
;MRTDIPVVTLEFGTNLNTTSIREGADVYFECNIKSNPWVYRVSWRHNGKLLDNNIAEGIVVANQSLVLQNVSRARGGLYTCVGSNREGDGESNPVTLDIKFPPICRPGQMNSYSAARNELVKIPCEVEANPDDINFTWKFNSTQFEFLDIPTSVIAFDHARSTAHYLPRTEHVII
;
A
#
# COMPACT_ATOMS: atom_id res chain seq x y z
N MET A 1 -33.01 -27.22 21.37
CA MET A 1 -31.59 -26.85 21.15
C MET A 1 -31.57 -25.38 20.80
N ARG A 2 -30.71 -24.58 21.44
CA ARG A 2 -30.63 -23.15 21.17
C ARG A 2 -30.00 -22.92 19.80
N THR A 3 -30.67 -22.14 18.97
CA THR A 3 -30.17 -21.68 17.67
C THR A 3 -29.72 -20.25 17.82
N ASP A 4 -28.58 -19.91 17.24
CA ASP A 4 -28.00 -18.58 17.34
C ASP A 4 -27.39 -18.19 15.99
N ILE A 5 -27.26 -16.88 15.77
CA ILE A 5 -26.49 -16.34 14.64
C ILE A 5 -25.02 -16.79 14.72
N PRO A 6 -24.31 -16.93 13.59
CA PRO A 6 -22.92 -17.35 13.60
C PRO A 6 -22.03 -16.37 14.36
N VAL A 7 -21.13 -16.86 15.19
CA VAL A 7 -20.05 -16.06 15.80
C VAL A 7 -18.79 -16.32 14.99
N VAL A 8 -18.22 -15.25 14.44
CA VAL A 8 -17.14 -15.33 13.46
C VAL A 8 -15.94 -14.52 13.92
N THR A 9 -14.73 -15.06 13.75
CA THR A 9 -13.47 -14.37 14.06
C THR A 9 -12.51 -14.52 12.90
N LEU A 10 -11.94 -13.40 12.47
CA LEU A 10 -11.01 -13.35 11.36
C LEU A 10 -9.59 -13.15 11.89
N GLU A 11 -8.66 -13.97 11.40
CA GLU A 11 -7.24 -13.88 11.71
C GLU A 11 -6.37 -14.14 10.47
N PHE A 12 -5.10 -13.76 10.55
CA PHE A 12 -4.11 -14.13 9.56
C PHE A 12 -3.75 -15.61 9.71
N GLY A 13 -3.46 -16.27 8.58
CA GLY A 13 -2.99 -17.64 8.57
C GLY A 13 -1.70 -17.82 9.37
N THR A 14 -1.52 -19.02 9.92
CA THR A 14 -0.33 -19.36 10.70
C THR A 14 0.96 -19.16 9.89
N ASN A 15 2.01 -18.64 10.54
CA ASN A 15 3.33 -18.31 9.96
C ASN A 15 3.45 -17.01 9.16
N LEU A 16 2.43 -16.14 9.14
CA LEU A 16 2.56 -14.82 8.52
C LEU A 16 3.14 -13.79 9.50
N ASN A 17 4.22 -13.08 9.12
CA ASN A 17 4.66 -11.90 9.86
C ASN A 17 3.81 -10.68 9.44
N THR A 18 2.74 -10.44 10.20
CA THR A 18 1.72 -9.43 9.91
C THR A 18 2.24 -7.99 9.94
N THR A 19 3.41 -7.75 10.53
CA THR A 19 4.02 -6.42 10.62
C THR A 19 4.90 -6.05 9.43
N SER A 20 5.25 -7.01 8.57
CA SER A 20 6.21 -6.82 7.48
C SER A 20 5.78 -7.50 6.18
N ILE A 21 4.49 -7.51 5.89
CA ILE A 21 3.97 -8.03 4.62
C ILE A 21 4.39 -7.06 3.51
N ARG A 22 5.08 -7.55 2.47
CA ARG A 22 5.58 -6.74 1.36
C ARG A 22 4.77 -6.96 0.09
N GLU A 23 4.83 -6.01 -0.84
CA GLU A 23 4.33 -6.26 -2.20
C GLU A 23 4.95 -7.53 -2.79
N GLY A 24 4.12 -8.32 -3.46
CA GLY A 24 4.47 -9.61 -4.02
C GLY A 24 4.43 -10.79 -3.05
N ALA A 25 4.11 -10.57 -1.77
CA ALA A 25 3.89 -11.66 -0.82
C ALA A 25 2.55 -12.37 -1.06
N ASP A 26 2.45 -13.61 -0.58
CA ASP A 26 1.19 -14.33 -0.47
C ASP A 26 0.64 -14.19 0.94
N VAL A 27 -0.65 -13.87 1.06
CA VAL A 27 -1.34 -13.61 2.33
C VAL A 27 -2.51 -14.57 2.46
N TYR A 28 -2.66 -15.15 3.64
CA TYR A 28 -3.72 -16.10 3.96
C TYR A 28 -4.51 -15.55 5.14
N PHE A 29 -5.83 -15.67 5.06
CA PHE A 29 -6.75 -15.35 6.12
C PHE A 29 -7.57 -16.57 6.48
N GLU A 30 -7.88 -16.71 7.76
CA GLU A 30 -8.70 -17.78 8.31
C GLU A 30 -9.89 -17.20 9.07
N CYS A 31 -11.08 -17.67 8.72
CA CYS A 31 -12.35 -17.26 9.26
C CYS A 31 -12.88 -18.39 10.15
N ASN A 32 -12.68 -18.22 11.46
CA ASN A 32 -13.13 -19.16 12.47
C ASN A 32 -14.61 -18.97 12.76
N ILE A 33 -15.43 -20.02 12.58
CA ILE A 33 -16.89 -19.94 12.68
C ILE A 33 -17.41 -20.87 13.77
N LYS A 34 -18.15 -20.31 14.73
CA LYS A 34 -18.96 -21.06 15.70
C LYS A 34 -20.42 -20.80 15.42
N SER A 35 -21.16 -21.82 14.98
CA SER A 35 -22.55 -21.65 14.52
C SER A 35 -23.40 -22.87 14.82
N ASN A 36 -24.65 -22.65 15.24
CA ASN A 36 -25.68 -23.67 15.35
C ASN A 36 -27.04 -23.10 14.89
N PRO A 37 -27.58 -23.50 13.73
CA PRO A 37 -27.07 -24.53 12.80
C PRO A 37 -25.81 -24.11 12.05
N TRP A 38 -25.16 -25.05 11.37
CA TRP A 38 -23.96 -24.75 10.57
C TRP A 38 -24.25 -23.73 9.46
N VAL A 39 -23.24 -22.93 9.11
CA VAL A 39 -23.35 -21.93 8.06
C VAL A 39 -23.53 -22.59 6.68
N TYR A 40 -24.36 -22.01 5.83
CA TYR A 40 -24.53 -22.45 4.44
C TYR A 40 -23.72 -21.59 3.46
N ARG A 41 -23.22 -20.43 3.91
CA ARG A 41 -22.43 -19.50 3.11
C ARG A 41 -21.43 -18.75 3.98
N VAL A 42 -20.23 -18.55 3.44
CA VAL A 42 -19.22 -17.63 3.97
C VAL A 42 -18.88 -16.65 2.86
N SER A 43 -18.94 -15.35 3.14
CA SER A 43 -18.59 -14.29 2.20
C SER A 43 -17.51 -13.39 2.77
N TRP A 44 -16.61 -12.92 1.91
CA TRP A 44 -15.48 -12.08 2.28
C TRP A 44 -15.73 -10.64 1.83
N ARG A 45 -15.20 -9.68 2.59
CA ARG A 45 -15.29 -8.26 2.24
C ARG A 45 -13.91 -7.62 2.29
N HIS A 46 -13.64 -6.75 1.32
CA HIS A 46 -12.50 -5.84 1.28
C HIS A 46 -13.01 -4.41 1.23
N ASN A 47 -12.66 -3.61 2.25
CA ASN A 47 -13.13 -2.23 2.43
C ASN A 47 -14.67 -2.10 2.33
N GLY A 48 -15.38 -3.07 2.94
CA GLY A 48 -16.85 -3.13 2.96
C GLY A 48 -17.51 -3.65 1.67
N LYS A 49 -16.75 -3.92 0.61
CA LYS A 49 -17.26 -4.48 -0.64
C LYS A 49 -17.08 -5.99 -0.68
N LEU A 50 -18.03 -6.71 -1.28
CA LEU A 50 -17.92 -8.15 -1.48
C LEU A 50 -16.67 -8.48 -2.30
N LEU A 51 -15.90 -9.46 -1.82
CA LEU A 51 -14.71 -9.97 -2.48
C LEU A 51 -15.02 -11.36 -3.04
N ASP A 52 -15.12 -11.44 -4.36
CA ASP A 52 -15.36 -12.70 -5.06
C ASP A 52 -14.05 -13.42 -5.43
N ASN A 53 -14.15 -14.71 -5.67
CA ASN A 53 -13.05 -15.53 -6.15
C ASN A 53 -12.59 -15.04 -7.54
N ASN A 54 -11.33 -14.66 -7.69
CA ASN A 54 -10.74 -14.21 -8.94
C ASN A 54 -9.29 -14.69 -9.04
N ILE A 55 -9.10 -15.89 -9.57
CA ILE A 55 -7.78 -16.55 -9.68
C ILE A 55 -6.82 -15.75 -10.57
N ALA A 56 -7.34 -15.09 -11.61
CA ALA A 56 -6.51 -14.28 -12.51
C ALA A 56 -5.89 -13.05 -11.81
N GLU A 57 -6.54 -12.56 -10.75
CA GLU A 57 -6.03 -11.48 -9.90
C GLU A 57 -5.44 -11.98 -8.56
N GLY A 58 -5.19 -13.29 -8.46
CA GLY A 58 -4.61 -13.91 -7.26
C GLY A 58 -5.56 -13.99 -6.05
N ILE A 59 -6.87 -13.85 -6.22
CA ILE A 59 -7.85 -13.98 -5.13
C ILE A 59 -8.45 -15.39 -5.17
N VAL A 60 -8.21 -16.18 -4.12
CA VAL A 60 -8.82 -17.50 -3.96
C VAL A 60 -9.67 -17.53 -2.70
N VAL A 61 -10.98 -17.69 -2.87
CA VAL A 61 -11.94 -17.79 -1.75
C VAL A 61 -12.33 -19.25 -1.56
N ALA A 62 -11.94 -19.84 -0.42
CA ALA A 62 -12.19 -21.22 -0.08
C ALA A 62 -12.99 -21.34 1.23
N ASN A 63 -14.29 -21.03 1.19
CA ASN A 63 -15.19 -20.99 2.36
C ASN A 63 -14.60 -20.21 3.54
N GLN A 64 -13.96 -20.92 4.48
CA GLN A 64 -13.37 -20.39 5.71
C GLN A 64 -11.98 -19.78 5.50
N SER A 65 -11.40 -19.90 4.31
CA SER A 65 -10.07 -19.33 4.02
C SER A 65 -10.12 -18.39 2.82
N LEU A 66 -9.34 -17.31 2.89
CA LEU A 66 -9.08 -16.40 1.78
C LEU A 66 -7.57 -16.36 1.53
N VAL A 67 -7.17 -16.59 0.29
CA VAL A 67 -5.78 -16.48 -0.15
C VAL A 67 -5.67 -15.34 -1.14
N LEU A 68 -4.69 -14.46 -0.90
CA LEU A 68 -4.30 -13.39 -1.80
C LEU A 68 -2.86 -13.67 -2.24
N GLN A 69 -2.68 -13.96 -3.52
CA GLN A 69 -1.37 -14.25 -4.10
C GLN A 69 -0.76 -13.00 -4.71
N ASN A 70 0.57 -12.85 -4.59
CA ASN A 70 1.33 -11.75 -5.20
C ASN A 70 0.68 -10.38 -4.94
N VAL A 71 0.47 -10.05 -3.66
CA VAL A 71 -0.32 -8.87 -3.28
C VAL A 71 0.31 -7.56 -3.75
N SER A 72 -0.49 -6.68 -4.34
CA SER A 72 -0.09 -5.29 -4.61
C SER A 72 -0.59 -4.35 -3.51
N ARG A 73 -0.03 -3.13 -3.40
CA ARG A 73 -0.50 -2.12 -2.44
C ARG A 73 -2.01 -1.82 -2.52
N ALA A 74 -2.64 -2.05 -3.68
CA ALA A 74 -4.09 -1.89 -3.86
C ALA A 74 -4.93 -2.92 -3.09
N ARG A 75 -4.34 -4.05 -2.70
CA ARG A 75 -4.97 -5.06 -1.84
C ARG A 75 -4.92 -4.70 -0.35
N GLY A 76 -4.18 -3.66 0.02
CA GLY A 76 -4.16 -3.14 1.39
C GLY A 76 -5.55 -2.67 1.83
N GLY A 77 -5.79 -2.67 3.14
CA GLY A 77 -7.04 -2.18 3.73
C GLY A 77 -7.72 -3.20 4.63
N LEU A 78 -9.01 -2.99 4.88
CA LEU A 78 -9.77 -3.69 5.90
C LEU A 78 -10.50 -4.90 5.33
N TYR A 79 -10.32 -6.05 5.97
CA TYR A 79 -10.97 -7.30 5.63
C TYR A 79 -11.93 -7.74 6.74
N THR A 80 -13.09 -8.26 6.34
CA THR A 80 -14.04 -8.98 7.21
C THR A 80 -14.55 -10.23 6.50
N CYS A 81 -14.96 -11.23 7.28
CA CYS A 81 -15.73 -12.37 6.77
C CYS A 81 -17.11 -12.41 7.43
N VAL A 82 -18.10 -12.87 6.68
CA VAL A 82 -19.50 -12.97 7.10
C VAL A 82 -19.95 -14.41 6.94
N GLY A 83 -20.36 -15.04 8.03
CA GLY A 83 -21.00 -16.35 8.03
C GLY A 83 -22.52 -16.19 8.04
N SER A 84 -23.21 -16.88 7.14
CA SER A 84 -24.68 -16.89 7.05
C SER A 84 -25.23 -18.26 7.46
N ASN A 85 -26.16 -18.27 8.41
CA ASN A 85 -27.00 -19.42 8.72
C ASN A 85 -28.48 -19.04 8.63
N ARG A 86 -29.39 -19.97 8.97
CA ARG A 86 -30.83 -19.73 8.88
C ARG A 86 -31.37 -18.70 9.88
N GLU A 87 -30.61 -18.42 10.94
CA GLU A 87 -30.96 -17.44 11.98
C GLU A 87 -30.49 -16.03 11.60
N GLY A 88 -29.46 -15.92 10.77
CA GLY A 88 -28.97 -14.66 10.22
C GLY A 88 -27.50 -14.67 9.84
N ASP A 89 -26.93 -13.46 9.77
CA ASP A 89 -25.55 -13.20 9.38
C ASP A 89 -24.72 -12.74 10.59
N GLY A 90 -23.54 -13.32 10.74
CA GLY A 90 -22.52 -12.89 11.70
C GLY A 90 -21.28 -12.37 10.98
N GLU A 91 -20.88 -11.14 11.27
CA GLU A 91 -19.67 -10.50 10.71
C GLU A 91 -18.51 -10.57 11.72
N SER A 92 -17.30 -10.81 11.21
CA SER A 92 -16.08 -10.93 12.01
C SER A 92 -15.58 -9.60 12.56
N ASN A 93 -14.59 -9.66 13.45
CA ASN A 93 -13.72 -8.52 13.70
C ASN A 93 -13.05 -8.06 12.38
N PRO A 94 -12.77 -6.76 12.23
CA PRO A 94 -11.98 -6.25 11.11
C PRO A 94 -10.50 -6.63 11.29
N VAL A 95 -9.85 -6.96 10.19
CA VAL A 95 -8.40 -7.15 10.13
C VAL A 95 -7.82 -6.27 9.03
N THR A 96 -6.84 -5.44 9.36
CA THR A 96 -6.18 -4.55 8.39
C THR A 96 -4.97 -5.24 7.79
N LEU A 97 -4.98 -5.40 6.47
CA LEU A 97 -3.82 -5.80 5.67
C LEU A 97 -2.98 -4.56 5.34
N ASP A 98 -1.84 -4.45 5.99
CA ASP A 98 -0.85 -3.40 5.76
C ASP A 98 0.29 -3.93 4.88
N ILE A 99 0.43 -3.37 3.67
CA ILE A 99 1.40 -3.82 2.67
C ILE A 99 2.53 -2.80 2.56
N LYS A 100 3.74 -3.27 2.82
CA LYS A 100 4.99 -2.50 2.77
C LYS A 100 5.56 -2.46 1.36
N PHE A 101 6.02 -1.29 0.96
CA PHE A 101 6.62 -1.06 -0.35
C PHE A 101 7.65 0.07 -0.29
N PRO A 102 8.71 -0.01 -1.12
CA PRO A 102 9.74 1.02 -1.18
C PRO A 102 9.19 2.33 -1.77
N PRO A 103 9.88 3.45 -1.58
CA PRO A 103 9.49 4.72 -2.19
C PRO A 103 9.47 4.63 -3.72
N ILE A 104 8.34 5.02 -4.33
CA ILE A 104 8.17 5.10 -5.79
C ILE A 104 7.72 6.51 -6.17
N CYS A 105 8.28 7.10 -7.23
CA CYS A 105 7.85 8.41 -7.71
C CYS A 105 6.37 8.42 -8.06
N ARG A 106 5.63 9.45 -7.64
CA ARG A 106 4.24 9.59 -8.08
C ARG A 106 4.18 9.75 -9.60
N PRO A 107 3.24 9.07 -10.28
CA PRO A 107 3.06 9.25 -11.72
C PRO A 107 2.64 10.68 -12.06
N GLY A 108 3.03 11.17 -13.23
CA GLY A 108 2.63 12.48 -13.74
C GLY A 108 3.47 13.66 -13.26
N GLN A 109 4.60 13.42 -12.59
CA GLN A 109 5.54 14.48 -12.23
C GLN A 109 6.30 15.01 -13.43
N MET A 110 6.57 16.31 -13.40
CA MET A 110 7.39 16.97 -14.41
C MET A 110 8.85 16.54 -14.23
N ASN A 111 9.46 16.06 -15.32
CA ASN A 111 10.83 15.55 -15.35
C ASN A 111 11.83 16.53 -15.98
N SER A 112 11.35 17.63 -16.57
CA SER A 112 12.18 18.67 -17.17
C SER A 112 11.76 20.04 -16.68
N TYR A 113 12.74 20.85 -16.29
CA TYR A 113 12.53 22.19 -15.78
C TYR A 113 13.43 23.14 -16.56
N SER A 114 12.89 24.27 -17.00
CA SER A 114 13.64 25.34 -17.66
C SER A 114 13.61 26.58 -16.78
N ALA A 115 14.74 27.26 -16.67
CA ALA A 115 14.88 28.46 -15.86
C ALA A 115 15.87 29.42 -16.51
N ALA A 116 15.54 30.71 -16.50
CA ALA A 116 16.47 31.75 -16.91
C ALA A 116 17.58 31.91 -15.86
N ARG A 117 18.68 32.55 -16.27
CA ARG A 117 19.78 32.87 -15.35
C ARG A 117 19.26 33.71 -14.17
N ASN A 118 19.66 33.34 -12.96
CA ASN A 118 19.20 33.92 -11.70
C ASN A 118 17.68 33.78 -11.43
N GLU A 119 16.98 32.90 -12.15
CA GLU A 119 15.60 32.55 -11.86
C GLU A 119 15.56 31.33 -10.93
N LEU A 120 14.95 31.49 -9.76
CA LEU A 120 14.84 30.39 -8.79
C LEU A 120 13.82 29.36 -9.29
N VAL A 121 14.28 28.16 -9.62
CA VAL A 121 13.42 27.04 -9.98
C VAL A 121 13.19 26.11 -8.79
N LYS A 122 11.96 25.66 -8.64
CA LYS A 122 11.54 24.69 -7.61
C LYS A 122 11.29 23.36 -8.28
N ILE A 123 12.06 22.35 -7.89
CA ILE A 123 12.00 21.00 -8.45
C ILE A 123 11.37 20.09 -7.38
N PRO A 124 10.06 19.83 -7.42
CA PRO A 124 9.42 18.87 -6.53
C PRO A 124 9.74 17.42 -6.95
N CYS A 125 10.00 16.58 -5.97
CA CYS A 125 10.00 15.13 -6.06
C CYS A 125 9.01 14.62 -5.01
N GLU A 126 7.94 13.98 -5.44
CA GLU A 126 6.96 13.37 -4.55
C GLU A 126 6.98 11.85 -4.74
N VAL A 127 6.94 11.12 -3.65
CA VAL A 127 6.97 9.65 -3.70
C VAL A 127 5.81 9.08 -2.91
N GLU A 128 5.52 7.82 -3.15
CA GLU A 128 4.66 6.99 -2.32
C GLU A 128 5.51 5.91 -1.68
N ALA A 129 5.40 5.74 -0.36
CA ALA A 129 6.12 4.74 0.40
C ALA A 129 5.26 4.22 1.56
N ASN A 130 5.52 2.99 2.00
CA ASN A 130 5.03 2.47 3.26
C ASN A 130 6.10 1.56 3.89
N PRO A 131 6.72 1.95 5.01
CA PRO A 131 6.44 3.14 5.83
C PRO A 131 6.80 4.46 5.13
N ASP A 132 6.23 5.56 5.62
CA ASP A 132 6.44 6.93 5.13
C ASP A 132 7.68 7.62 5.72
N ASP A 133 8.39 6.95 6.64
CA ASP A 133 9.71 7.35 7.13
C ASP A 133 10.78 7.17 6.04
N ILE A 134 10.97 8.22 5.24
CA ILE A 134 11.87 8.21 4.09
C ILE A 134 12.85 9.40 4.12
N ASN A 135 14.02 9.19 3.53
CA ASN A 135 15.03 10.24 3.39
C ASN A 135 15.22 10.58 1.90
N PHE A 136 15.29 11.88 1.60
CA PHE A 136 15.59 12.37 0.26
C PHE A 136 17.06 12.81 0.15
N THR A 137 17.69 12.43 -0.95
CA THR A 137 19.02 12.89 -1.33
C THR A 137 18.95 13.45 -2.75
N TRP A 138 19.39 14.68 -2.92
CA TRP A 138 19.42 15.34 -4.22
C TRP A 138 20.85 15.43 -4.74
N LYS A 139 21.03 15.00 -5.99
CA LYS A 139 22.31 15.07 -6.70
C LYS A 139 22.11 15.76 -8.03
N PHE A 140 23.09 16.58 -8.38
CA PHE A 140 23.17 17.27 -9.65
C PHE A 140 24.22 16.57 -10.52
N ASN A 141 23.83 16.12 -11.72
CA ASN A 141 24.77 15.56 -12.70
C ASN A 141 25.11 16.65 -13.72
N SER A 142 26.40 16.90 -13.94
CA SER A 142 26.90 17.83 -14.94
C SER A 142 28.01 17.20 -15.75
N THR A 143 28.15 17.58 -17.02
CA THR A 143 29.27 17.13 -17.85
C THR A 143 30.65 17.50 -17.28
N GLN A 144 30.73 18.45 -16.33
CA GLN A 144 31.96 18.84 -15.64
C GLN A 144 32.23 18.07 -14.34
N PHE A 145 31.21 17.47 -13.71
CA PHE A 145 31.30 16.73 -12.46
C PHE A 145 30.29 15.58 -12.46
N GLU A 146 30.74 14.32 -12.33
CA GLU A 146 29.88 13.14 -12.41
C GLU A 146 28.63 13.23 -11.50
N PHE A 147 28.79 13.69 -10.24
CA PHE A 147 27.69 14.06 -9.35
C PHE A 147 28.13 15.13 -8.33
N LEU A 148 27.31 16.16 -8.14
CA LEU A 148 27.45 17.17 -7.08
C LEU A 148 26.28 17.06 -6.11
N ASP A 149 26.55 16.87 -4.82
CA ASP A 149 25.52 16.84 -3.79
C ASP A 149 24.90 18.23 -3.62
N ILE A 150 23.57 18.29 -3.61
CA ILE A 150 22.84 19.55 -3.36
C ILE A 150 22.71 19.74 -1.84
N PRO A 151 23.14 20.89 -1.28
CA PRO A 151 23.05 21.14 0.16
C PRO A 151 21.62 21.03 0.69
N THR A 152 21.45 20.45 1.88
CA THR A 152 20.14 20.37 2.55
C THR A 152 19.52 21.73 2.85
N SER A 153 20.32 22.81 2.91
CA SER A 153 19.84 24.18 3.10
C SER A 153 18.99 24.72 1.96
N VAL A 154 19.08 24.13 0.76
CA VAL A 154 18.26 24.51 -0.41
C VAL A 154 17.18 23.46 -0.70
N ILE A 155 16.95 22.52 0.21
CA ILE A 155 15.97 21.44 0.08
C ILE A 155 14.92 21.60 1.17
N ALA A 156 13.65 21.66 0.77
CA ALA A 156 12.53 21.53 1.68
C ALA A 156 12.04 20.08 1.68
N PHE A 157 11.70 19.54 2.85
CA PHE A 157 11.15 18.19 3.00
C PHE A 157 9.87 18.23 3.81
N ASP A 158 8.86 17.52 3.32
CA ASP A 158 7.58 17.31 3.97
C ASP A 158 7.12 15.87 3.69
N HIS A 159 7.43 14.95 4.62
CA HIS A 159 7.05 13.53 4.60
C HIS A 159 7.33 12.85 3.24
N ALA A 160 6.32 12.81 2.37
CA ALA A 160 6.37 12.16 1.07
C ALA A 160 6.81 13.08 -0.09
N ARG A 161 7.22 14.33 0.20
CA ARG A 161 7.60 15.33 -0.79
C ARG A 161 8.90 16.03 -0.40
N SER A 162 9.80 16.15 -1.36
CA SER A 162 10.98 17.00 -1.26
C SER A 162 11.01 18.00 -2.40
N THR A 163 11.43 19.24 -2.12
CA THR A 163 11.55 20.30 -3.14
C THR A 163 12.96 20.85 -3.11
N ALA A 164 13.69 20.68 -4.21
CA ALA A 164 14.98 21.32 -4.40
C ALA A 164 14.81 22.73 -4.98
N HIS A 165 15.46 23.70 -4.37
CA HIS A 165 15.50 25.08 -4.82
C HIS A 165 16.82 25.32 -5.56
N TYR A 166 16.76 25.40 -6.88
CA TYR A 166 17.93 25.58 -7.72
C TYR A 166 17.97 26.99 -8.32
N LEU A 167 19.14 27.63 -8.26
CA LEU A 167 19.37 28.96 -8.84
C LEU A 167 20.50 28.85 -9.87
N PRO A 168 20.21 28.84 -11.18
CA PRO A 168 21.22 28.78 -12.23
C PRO A 168 22.06 30.05 -12.23
N ARG A 169 23.36 29.92 -11.89
CA ARG A 169 24.33 31.03 -11.87
C ARG A 169 25.18 31.13 -13.13
N THR A 170 25.32 30.04 -13.89
CA THR A 170 26.09 29.93 -15.14
C THR A 170 25.23 29.37 -16.29
N GLU A 171 25.59 29.64 -17.54
CA GLU A 171 24.91 29.19 -18.78
C GLU A 171 25.12 27.68 -19.07
N HIS A 172 25.18 26.84 -18.05
CA HIS A 172 25.35 25.40 -18.27
C HIS A 172 23.99 24.76 -18.53
N VAL A 173 23.84 24.25 -19.75
CA VAL A 173 22.66 23.54 -20.25
C VAL A 173 22.42 22.31 -19.39
N ILE A 174 21.24 22.24 -18.78
CA ILE A 174 20.76 21.11 -18.00
C ILE A 174 19.94 20.25 -18.97
N ILE A 175 20.43 19.06 -19.31
CA ILE A 175 19.71 18.06 -20.12
C ILE A 175 19.09 17.03 -19.17
#